data_AF-A0A368P5W3-F1
#
_entry.id   AF-A0A368P5W3-F1
#
_cell.length_a   1.000
_cell.length_b   1.000
_cell.length_c   1.000
_cell.angle_alpha   90.00
_cell.angle_beta   90.00
_cell.angle_gamma   90.00
#
_symmetry.space_group_name_H-M   'P 1'
#
loop_
_entity.id
_entity.type
_entity.pdbx_description
1 polymer ?
#
loop_
_entity_poly.entity_id
_entity_poly.type
_entity_poly.pdbx_seq_one_letter_code
_entity_poly.pdbx_strand_id
1 'polypeptide(L)'
;MKTSNIFLLCIFFVFACKSHAPFTNLKEKQESIALIKNKINLTNEEFYLLKKEDSILFEISKSIKKNIRISLIKRRIDSFNLNSYTKDEFLQMLKVDRIGNGWEIELDRDGKLRNYHKIENYKEAEGFLKKVDSAFSKDNKVKMDTLRNK
;
A
#
# COMPACT_ATOMS: atom_id res chain seq x y z
N MET A 1 -40.84 18.85 -21.70
CA MET A 1 -39.71 17.90 -21.88
C MET A 1 -38.70 18.08 -20.74
N LYS A 2 -38.25 16.98 -20.14
CA LYS A 2 -36.90 16.83 -19.53
C LYS A 2 -36.60 17.47 -18.15
N THR A 3 -37.46 17.32 -17.13
CA THR A 3 -37.04 17.54 -15.72
C THR A 3 -36.99 16.25 -14.89
N SER A 4 -37.64 15.17 -15.33
CA SER A 4 -37.65 13.88 -14.60
C SER A 4 -36.31 13.13 -14.63
N ASN A 5 -35.44 13.42 -15.62
CA ASN A 5 -34.15 12.72 -15.77
C ASN A 5 -33.02 13.28 -14.90
N ILE A 6 -33.20 14.43 -14.24
CA ILE A 6 -32.16 15.03 -13.40
C ILE A 6 -32.08 14.30 -12.05
N PHE A 7 -33.22 13.85 -11.51
CA PHE A 7 -33.26 13.12 -10.24
C PHE A 7 -32.54 11.77 -10.29
N LEU A 8 -32.65 11.07 -11.43
CA LEU A 8 -31.98 9.78 -11.64
C LEU A 8 -30.45 9.93 -11.68
N LEU A 9 -29.94 11.05 -12.22
CA LEU A 9 -28.50 11.31 -12.32
C LEU A 9 -27.88 11.62 -10.95
N CYS A 10 -28.59 12.33 -10.07
CA CYS A 10 -28.12 12.66 -8.72
C CYS A 10 -27.96 11.42 -7.81
N ILE A 11 -28.82 10.41 -7.97
CA ILE A 11 -28.76 9.16 -7.17
C ILE A 11 -27.46 8.38 -7.45
N PHE A 12 -26.95 8.40 -8.69
CA PHE A 12 -25.69 7.73 -9.03
C PHE A 12 -24.47 8.38 -8.36
N PHE A 13 -24.49 9.68 -8.07
CA PHE A 13 -23.38 10.35 -7.38
C PHE A 13 -23.27 9.97 -5.90
N VAL A 14 -24.39 9.65 -5.23
CA VAL A 14 -24.38 9.26 -3.80
C VAL A 14 -23.76 7.87 -3.60
N PHE A 15 -23.91 6.96 -4.56
CA PHE A 15 -23.29 5.63 -4.50
C PHE A 15 -21.84 5.59 -5.02
N ALA A 16 -21.38 6.63 -5.72
CA ALA A 16 -20.03 6.70 -6.29
C ALA A 16 -18.94 7.18 -5.29
N CYS A 17 -19.32 7.80 -4.16
CA CYS A 17 -18.38 8.21 -3.11
C CYS A 17 -18.21 7.13 -2.02
N LYS A 18 -17.79 5.92 -2.39
CA LYS A 18 -17.24 4.97 -1.41
C LYS A 18 -15.73 5.14 -1.32
N SER A 19 -15.27 6.26 -0.75
CA SER A 19 -13.91 6.31 -0.23
C SER A 19 -13.86 5.33 0.94
N HIS A 20 -13.24 4.17 0.73
CA HIS A 20 -13.12 3.17 1.78
C HIS A 20 -12.22 3.75 2.88
N ALA A 21 -12.83 4.07 4.03
CA ALA A 21 -12.08 4.54 5.19
C ALA A 21 -11.05 3.47 5.59
N PRO A 22 -9.79 3.84 5.88
CA PRO A 22 -8.76 2.85 6.22
C PRO A 22 -9.12 1.99 7.43
N PHE A 23 -9.84 2.54 8.40
CA PHE A 23 -10.33 1.82 9.57
C PHE A 23 -11.85 1.74 9.55
N THR A 24 -12.39 0.62 10.02
CA THR A 24 -13.82 0.40 10.14
C THR A 24 -14.42 1.24 11.27
N ASN A 25 -13.66 1.45 12.35
CA ASN A 25 -14.07 2.23 13.51
C ASN A 25 -12.87 2.74 14.34
N LEU A 26 -13.16 3.60 15.33
CA LEU A 26 -12.14 4.20 16.20
C LEU A 26 -11.39 3.17 17.05
N LYS A 27 -12.06 2.10 17.48
CA LYS A 27 -11.45 1.04 18.29
C LYS A 27 -10.35 0.33 17.50
N GLU A 28 -10.62 -0.03 16.25
CA GLU A 28 -9.64 -0.65 15.36
C GLU A 28 -8.40 0.24 15.13
N LYS A 29 -8.63 1.55 15.00
CA LYS A 29 -7.55 2.55 14.89
C LYS A 29 -6.69 2.60 16.15
N GLN A 30 -7.31 2.63 17.33
CA GLN A 30 -6.59 2.65 18.61
C GLN A 30 -5.77 1.38 18.82
N GLU A 31 -6.34 0.21 18.49
CA GLU A 31 -5.63 -1.07 18.52
C GLU A 31 -4.43 -1.08 17.57
N SER A 32 -4.59 -0.54 16.36
CA SER A 32 -3.51 -0.42 15.38
C SER A 32 -2.39 0.51 15.87
N ILE A 33 -2.74 1.63 16.50
CA ILE A 33 -1.77 2.55 17.12
C ILE A 33 -1.00 1.85 18.23
N ALA A 34 -1.69 1.15 19.13
CA ALA A 34 -1.05 0.41 20.22
C ALA A 34 -0.11 -0.68 19.66
N LEU A 35 -0.55 -1.40 18.63
CA LEU A 35 0.26 -2.42 17.96
C LEU A 35 1.56 -1.83 17.39
N ILE A 36 1.46 -0.70 16.69
CA ILE A 36 2.63 -0.03 16.10
C ILE A 36 3.61 0.39 17.19
N LYS A 37 3.14 1.06 18.25
CA LYS A 37 4.00 1.51 19.36
C LYS A 37 4.70 0.35 20.07
N ASN A 38 4.00 -0.76 20.24
CA ASN A 38 4.54 -1.92 20.95
C ASN A 38 5.54 -2.72 20.10
N LYS A 39 5.40 -2.71 18.78
CA LYS A 39 6.21 -3.53 17.87
C LYS A 39 7.33 -2.77 17.18
N ILE A 40 7.13 -1.49 16.89
CA ILE A 40 8.09 -0.64 16.22
C ILE A 40 8.55 0.40 17.24
N ASN A 41 9.81 0.28 17.67
CA ASN A 41 10.41 1.22 18.61
C ASN A 41 10.71 2.56 17.89
N LEU A 42 9.68 3.40 17.80
CA LEU A 42 9.70 4.73 17.19
C LEU A 42 9.85 5.78 18.29
N THR A 43 10.57 6.85 17.98
CA THR A 43 10.55 8.08 18.76
C THR A 43 9.17 8.76 18.66
N ASN A 44 8.88 9.66 19.60
CA ASN A 44 7.63 10.41 19.58
C ASN A 44 7.47 11.27 18.31
N GLU A 45 8.57 11.82 17.81
CA GLU A 45 8.58 12.65 16.60
C GLU A 45 8.27 11.81 15.35
N GLU A 46 8.96 10.68 15.16
CA GLU A 46 8.69 9.75 14.06
C GLU A 46 7.24 9.27 14.09
N PHE A 47 6.74 8.90 15.27
CA PHE A 47 5.35 8.46 15.40
C PHE A 47 4.35 9.58 15.11
N TYR A 48 4.65 10.83 15.48
CA TYR A 48 3.79 11.98 15.20
C TYR A 48 3.64 12.23 13.71
N LEU A 49 4.73 12.08 12.92
CA LEU A 49 4.68 12.19 11.47
C LEU A 49 3.77 11.13 10.84
N LEU A 50 3.88 9.88 11.27
CA LEU A 50 3.07 8.77 10.76
C LEU A 50 1.59 8.89 11.13
N LYS A 51 1.29 9.37 12.35
CA LYS A 51 -0.08 9.42 12.88
C LYS A 51 -1.00 10.40 12.15
N LYS A 52 -0.45 11.36 11.39
CA LYS A 52 -1.23 12.34 10.65
C LYS A 52 -2.16 11.71 9.60
N GLU A 53 -1.83 10.51 9.12
CA GLU A 53 -2.50 9.85 8.01
C GLU A 53 -3.00 8.46 8.40
N ASP A 54 -4.32 8.26 8.41
CA ASP A 54 -4.92 6.98 8.81
C ASP A 54 -4.53 5.83 7.89
N SER A 55 -4.34 6.11 6.60
CA SER A 55 -3.85 5.13 5.61
C SER A 55 -2.46 4.58 5.95
N ILE A 56 -1.57 5.41 6.49
CA ILE A 56 -0.22 5.02 6.90
C ILE A 56 -0.31 4.09 8.11
N LEU A 57 -1.05 4.49 9.14
CA LEU A 57 -1.25 3.67 10.34
C LEU A 57 -1.87 2.31 10.01
N PHE A 58 -2.85 2.30 9.10
CA PHE A 58 -3.52 1.08 8.68
C PHE A 58 -2.56 0.14 7.95
N GLU A 59 -1.81 0.65 6.97
CA GLU A 59 -0.92 -0.20 6.18
C GLU A 59 0.26 -0.75 6.99
N ILE A 60 0.82 0.05 7.91
CA ILE A 60 1.85 -0.43 8.85
C ILE A 60 1.26 -1.53 9.75
N SER A 61 0.10 -1.31 10.36
CA SER A 61 -0.50 -2.30 11.26
C SER A 61 -0.85 -3.59 10.51
N LYS A 62 -1.33 -3.50 9.26
CA LYS A 62 -1.58 -4.64 8.37
C LYS A 62 -0.29 -5.40 8.06
N SER A 63 0.83 -4.72 7.82
CA SER A 63 2.14 -5.36 7.63
C SER A 63 2.66 -6.06 8.88
N ILE A 64 2.47 -5.47 10.07
CA ILE A 64 2.81 -6.12 11.34
C ILE A 64 1.96 -7.38 11.53
N LYS A 65 0.64 -7.31 11.31
CA LYS A 65 -0.28 -8.46 11.44
C LYS A 65 0.04 -9.59 10.46
N LYS A 66 0.60 -9.29 9.29
CA LYS A 66 1.10 -10.27 8.32
C LYS A 66 2.52 -10.77 8.62
N ASN A 67 3.08 -10.47 9.79
CA ASN A 67 4.41 -10.93 10.23
C ASN A 67 5.56 -10.51 9.32
N ILE A 68 5.47 -9.33 8.69
CA ILE A 68 6.62 -8.77 7.96
C ILE A 68 7.72 -8.40 8.95
N ARG A 69 8.98 -8.64 8.57
CA ARG A 69 10.16 -8.35 9.38
C ARG A 69 10.11 -6.89 9.86
N ILE A 70 10.12 -6.69 11.19
CA ILE A 70 10.02 -5.34 11.78
C ILE A 70 11.13 -4.42 11.29
N SER A 71 12.34 -4.95 11.07
CA SER A 71 13.46 -4.20 10.49
C SER A 71 13.15 -3.66 9.09
N LEU A 72 12.43 -4.42 8.26
CA LEU A 72 12.01 -3.98 6.93
C LEU A 72 10.96 -2.88 7.02
N ILE A 73 9.94 -3.04 7.88
CA ILE A 73 8.93 -2.02 8.12
C ILE A 73 9.59 -0.72 8.62
N LYS A 74 10.54 -0.83 9.56
CA LYS A 74 11.30 0.32 10.07
C LYS A 74 12.09 1.00 8.96
N ARG A 75 12.79 0.23 8.11
CA ARG A 75 13.50 0.77 6.94
C ARG A 75 12.57 1.57 6.01
N ARG A 76 11.33 1.12 5.78
CA ARG A 76 10.34 1.87 5.00
C ARG A 76 9.92 3.17 5.67
N ILE A 77 9.72 3.14 6.99
CA ILE A 77 9.38 4.31 7.79
C ILE A 77 10.52 5.33 7.73
N ASP A 78 11.77 4.88 7.87
CA ASP A 78 12.94 5.74 7.79
C ASP A 78 13.02 6.41 6.42
N SER A 79 12.87 5.65 5.32
CA SER A 79 12.82 6.21 3.96
C SER A 79 11.69 7.23 3.77
N PHE A 80 10.53 7.01 4.41
CA PHE A 80 9.42 7.96 4.35
C PHE A 80 9.72 9.24 5.14
N ASN A 81 10.21 9.12 6.38
CA ASN A 81 10.56 10.26 7.23
C ASN A 81 11.70 11.11 6.64
N LEU A 82 12.62 10.48 5.91
CA LEU A 82 13.70 11.16 5.18
C LEU A 82 13.25 11.78 3.85
N ASN A 83 11.95 11.74 3.53
CA ASN A 83 11.37 12.18 2.25
C ASN A 83 11.93 11.45 1.01
N SER A 84 12.59 10.31 1.19
CA SER A 84 13.03 9.45 0.09
C SER A 84 11.83 8.80 -0.61
N TYR A 85 10.73 8.59 0.12
CA TYR A 85 9.45 8.13 -0.43
C TYR A 85 8.37 9.19 -0.33
N THR A 86 7.53 9.28 -1.36
CA THR A 86 6.19 9.88 -1.21
C THR A 86 5.30 8.96 -0.37
N LYS A 87 4.14 9.48 0.06
CA LYS A 87 3.12 8.68 0.74
C LYS A 87 2.72 7.45 -0.09
N ASP A 88 2.45 7.62 -1.38
CA ASP A 88 1.98 6.52 -2.23
C ASP A 88 3.05 5.45 -2.38
N GLU A 89 4.30 5.84 -2.61
CA GLU A 89 5.43 4.91 -2.67
C GLU A 89 5.62 4.14 -1.37
N PHE A 90 5.54 4.81 -0.23
CA PHE A 90 5.61 4.16 1.07
C PHE A 90 4.51 3.11 1.24
N LEU A 91 3.26 3.45 0.92
CA LEU A 91 2.13 2.52 1.01
C LEU A 91 2.28 1.33 0.04
N GLN A 92 2.81 1.58 -1.17
CA GLN A 92 3.05 0.52 -2.14
C GLN A 92 4.19 -0.39 -1.73
N MET A 93 5.27 0.14 -1.17
CA MET A 93 6.38 -0.68 -0.68
C MET A 93 5.94 -1.59 0.46
N LEU A 94 5.10 -1.12 1.38
CA LEU A 94 4.49 -2.00 2.40
C LEU A 94 3.60 -3.10 1.80
N LYS A 95 2.90 -2.82 0.68
CA LYS A 95 2.13 -3.83 -0.04
C LYS A 95 3.04 -4.87 -0.70
N VAL A 96 4.08 -4.41 -1.37
CA VAL A 96 5.09 -5.25 -2.04
C VAL A 96 5.82 -6.14 -1.03
N ASP A 97 6.25 -5.59 0.10
CA ASP A 97 6.92 -6.34 1.17
C ASP A 97 6.05 -7.48 1.71
N ARG A 98 4.71 -7.35 1.67
CA ARG A 98 3.77 -8.42 2.05
C ARG A 98 3.61 -9.54 1.03
N ILE A 99 4.05 -9.29 -0.21
CA ILE A 99 4.01 -10.25 -1.31
C ILE A 99 5.37 -10.95 -1.44
N GLY A 100 6.45 -10.21 -1.15
CA GLY A 100 7.81 -10.71 -1.18
C GLY A 100 8.06 -11.76 -0.09
N ASN A 101 8.17 -13.03 -0.48
CA ASN A 101 8.69 -14.11 0.38
C ASN A 101 10.21 -13.93 0.59
N GLY A 102 10.64 -12.83 1.22
CA GLY A 102 12.04 -12.53 1.50
C GLY A 102 12.77 -11.71 0.43
N TRP A 103 12.04 -11.14 -0.54
CA TRP A 103 12.64 -10.30 -1.58
C TRP A 103 12.87 -8.89 -1.04
N GLU A 104 14.08 -8.36 -1.21
CA GLU A 104 14.41 -6.99 -0.83
C GLU A 104 14.29 -6.08 -2.06
N ILE A 105 13.13 -5.45 -2.19
CA ILE A 105 12.81 -4.54 -3.28
C ILE A 105 13.04 -3.11 -2.78
N GLU A 106 13.63 -2.25 -3.60
CA GLU A 106 13.79 -0.83 -3.30
C GLU A 106 13.39 -0.02 -4.53
N LEU A 107 12.90 1.20 -4.31
CA LEU A 107 12.67 2.15 -5.38
C LEU A 107 13.97 2.91 -5.64
N ASP A 108 14.60 2.64 -6.78
CA ASP A 108 15.76 3.39 -7.24
C ASP A 108 15.29 4.64 -8.01
N ARG A 109 15.39 5.79 -7.37
CA ARG A 109 15.07 7.10 -7.98
C ARG A 109 16.26 7.69 -8.75
N ASP A 110 17.47 7.21 -8.48
CA ASP A 110 18.71 7.72 -9.07
C ASP A 110 19.17 6.91 -10.29
N GLY A 111 18.55 5.74 -10.53
CA GLY A 111 18.94 4.80 -11.60
C GLY A 111 20.34 4.21 -11.41
N LYS A 112 20.94 4.37 -10.22
CA LYS A 112 22.26 3.86 -9.90
C LYS A 112 22.09 2.48 -9.30
N LEU A 113 22.13 1.47 -10.16
CA LEU A 113 22.21 0.03 -9.84
C LEU A 113 23.04 -0.22 -8.56
N ARG A 114 22.36 -0.37 -7.42
CA ARG A 114 22.96 -0.86 -6.18
C ARG A 114 22.44 -2.27 -5.96
N ASN A 115 23.32 -3.28 -6.06
CA ASN A 115 23.15 -4.68 -5.62
C ASN A 115 21.70 -5.17 -5.41
N TYR A 116 20.83 -5.00 -6.40
CA TYR A 116 19.48 -5.53 -6.35
C TYR A 116 19.52 -7.01 -6.71
N HIS A 117 18.53 -7.76 -6.20
CA HIS A 117 18.32 -9.13 -6.62
C HIS A 117 18.13 -9.15 -8.13
N LYS A 118 19.14 -9.69 -8.83
CA LYS A 118 19.15 -9.73 -10.28
C LYS A 118 18.21 -10.85 -10.69
N ILE A 119 17.17 -10.53 -11.45
CA ILE A 119 16.34 -11.56 -12.06
C ILE A 119 17.21 -12.23 -13.12
N GLU A 120 17.63 -13.46 -12.88
CA GLU A 120 18.62 -14.13 -13.72
C GLU A 120 17.97 -14.79 -14.94
N ASN A 121 16.67 -15.07 -14.87
CA ASN A 121 15.95 -15.76 -15.93
C ASN A 121 14.47 -15.34 -16.05
N TYR A 122 13.89 -15.60 -17.21
CA TYR A 122 12.49 -15.26 -17.52
C TYR A 122 11.50 -15.91 -16.55
N LYS A 123 11.80 -17.12 -16.06
CA LYS A 123 10.91 -17.86 -15.13
C LYS A 123 10.81 -17.18 -13.77
N GLU A 124 11.89 -16.58 -13.28
CA GLU A 124 11.89 -15.73 -12.08
C GLU A 124 11.13 -14.43 -12.30
N ALA A 125 11.32 -13.79 -13.45
CA ALA A 125 10.56 -12.59 -13.83
C ALA A 125 9.06 -12.89 -13.90
N GLU A 126 8.68 -13.97 -14.58
CA GLU A 126 7.29 -14.41 -14.71
C GLU A 126 6.70 -14.79 -13.35
N GLY A 127 7.46 -15.48 -12.51
CA GLY A 127 7.06 -15.83 -11.14
C GLY A 127 6.84 -14.60 -10.26
N PHE A 128 7.69 -13.57 -10.40
CA PHE A 128 7.51 -12.29 -9.73
C PHE A 128 6.25 -11.58 -10.20
N LEU A 129 6.10 -11.41 -11.52
CA LEU A 129 4.98 -10.70 -12.12
C LEU A 129 3.64 -11.38 -11.77
N LYS A 130 3.56 -12.71 -11.84
CA LYS A 130 2.36 -13.45 -11.46
C LYS A 130 2.01 -13.30 -9.98
N LYS A 131 3.00 -13.22 -9.09
CA LYS A 131 2.77 -13.02 -7.64
C LYS A 131 2.31 -11.60 -7.35
N VAL A 132 2.95 -10.62 -7.98
CA VAL A 132 2.54 -9.21 -7.89
C VAL A 132 1.12 -9.07 -8.40
N ASP A 133 0.83 -9.58 -9.60
CA ASP A 133 -0.49 -9.51 -10.24
C ASP A 133 -1.57 -10.20 -9.40
N SER A 134 -1.30 -11.41 -8.90
CA SER A 134 -2.26 -12.16 -8.05
C SER A 134 -2.56 -11.43 -6.73
N ALA A 135 -1.57 -10.80 -6.12
CA ALA A 135 -1.75 -10.07 -4.87
C ALA A 135 -2.40 -8.70 -5.07
N PHE A 136 -2.06 -7.99 -6.16
CA PHE A 136 -2.69 -6.73 -6.52
C PHE A 136 -4.15 -6.93 -6.92
N SER A 137 -4.47 -8.00 -7.66
CA SER A 137 -5.83 -8.33 -8.10
C SER A 137 -6.76 -8.75 -6.96
N LYS A 138 -6.22 -9.33 -5.88
CA LYS A 138 -7.01 -9.70 -4.69
C LYS A 138 -7.44 -8.49 -3.85
N ASP A 139 -6.55 -7.51 -3.68
CA ASP A 139 -6.83 -6.33 -2.86
C ASP A 139 -7.34 -5.12 -3.68
N ASN A 140 -7.09 -5.09 -5.01
CA ASN A 140 -7.60 -4.08 -5.92
C ASN A 140 -8.27 -4.78 -7.12
N LYS A 141 -9.56 -4.51 -7.37
CA LYS A 141 -10.23 -5.00 -8.58
C LYS A 141 -9.67 -4.26 -9.80
N VAL A 142 -8.54 -4.70 -10.33
CA VAL A 142 -8.00 -4.19 -11.59
C VAL A 142 -8.81 -4.84 -12.72
N LYS A 143 -9.70 -4.07 -13.32
CA LYS A 143 -10.39 -4.48 -14.54
C LYS A 143 -9.42 -4.30 -15.70
N MET A 144 -8.79 -5.38 -16.15
CA MET A 144 -8.07 -5.37 -17.44
C MET A 144 -9.11 -5.35 -18.56
N ASP A 145 -9.44 -4.17 -19.06
CA ASP A 145 -10.09 -4.04 -20.36
C ASP A 145 -9.01 -4.32 -21.42
N THR A 146 -8.92 -5.58 -21.87
CA THR A 146 -8.15 -5.91 -23.07
C THR A 146 -8.73 -5.11 -24.23
N LEU A 147 -7.98 -4.13 -24.74
CA LEU A 147 -8.22 -3.52 -26.03
C LEU A 147 -8.06 -4.63 -27.08
N ARG A 148 -9.18 -5.29 -27.39
CA ARG A 148 -9.30 -6.15 -28.56
C ARG A 148 -9.22 -5.22 -29.76
N ASN A 149 -8.01 -5.04 -30.28
CA ASN A 149 -7.81 -4.41 -31.59
C ASN A 149 -8.69 -5.16 -32.60
N LYS A 150 -9.45 -4.37 -33.37
CA LYS A 150 -10.26 -4.82 -34.51
C LYS A 150 -9.39 -5.49 -35.56
#